data_AF-A0A2N2G0C3-F1
#
_entry.id   AF-A0A2N2G0C3-F1
#
_cell.length_a   1.000
_cell.length_b   1.000
_cell.length_c   1.000
_cell.angle_alpha   90.00
_cell.angle_beta   90.00
_cell.angle_gamma   90.00
#
_symmetry.space_group_name_H-M   'P 1'
#
loop_
_entity.id
_entity.type
_entity.pdbx_description
1 polymer ?
#
loop_
_entity_poly.entity_id
_entity_poly.type
_entity_poly.pdbx_seq_one_letter_code
_entity_poly.pdbx_strand_id
1 'polypeptide(L)'
;MINKEILQSIKVLYVEDEVEVRNFTAKTIQAIVKELVVAENGVDGVEKFKQNPDIDLIVTDINMPKMGGLEMCEAIQEINPEIPIVITSAHNDPD
;
A
#
# COMPACT_ATOMS: atom_id res chain seq x y z
N MET A 1 21.71 -2.19 7.43
CA MET A 1 21.90 -2.22 5.97
C MET A 1 20.60 -2.67 5.34
N ILE A 2 20.06 -1.92 4.38
CA ILE A 2 18.90 -2.35 3.60
C ILE A 2 19.37 -3.42 2.62
N ASN A 3 18.74 -4.59 2.63
CA ASN A 3 19.05 -5.63 1.66
C ASN A 3 18.34 -5.34 0.33
N LYS A 4 19.03 -4.62 -0.55
CA LYS A 4 18.48 -4.14 -1.82
C LYS A 4 18.04 -5.28 -2.74
N GLU A 5 18.71 -6.44 -2.67
CA GLU A 5 18.37 -7.61 -3.49
C GLU A 5 16.98 -8.15 -3.13
N ILE A 6 16.63 -8.19 -1.84
CA ILE A 6 15.30 -8.62 -1.37
C ILE A 6 14.23 -7.63 -1.86
N LEU A 7 14.46 -6.33 -1.73
CA LEU A 7 13.45 -5.35 -2.16
C LEU A 7 13.19 -5.44 -3.67
N GLN A 8 14.24 -5.68 -4.47
CA GLN A 8 14.13 -5.86 -5.92
C GLN A 8 13.42 -7.15 -6.37
N SER A 9 13.02 -8.04 -5.45
CA SER A 9 12.14 -9.18 -5.76
C SER A 9 10.67 -8.96 -5.36
N ILE A 10 10.36 -7.92 -4.58
CA ILE A 10 9.05 -7.70 -3.96
C ILE A 10 8.16 -6.83 -4.86
N LYS A 11 6.90 -7.24 -5.05
CA LYS A 11 5.83 -6.43 -5.63
C LYS A 11 4.97 -5.81 -4.53
N VAL A 12 4.83 -4.49 -4.55
CA VAL A 12 4.13 -3.74 -3.49
C VAL A 12 2.85 -3.12 -4.03
N LEU A 13 1.77 -3.19 -3.24
CA LEU A 13 0.59 -2.33 -3.41
C LEU A 13 0.70 -1.14 -2.47
N TYR A 14 0.74 0.07 -3.01
CA TYR A 14 0.72 1.31 -2.24
C TYR A 14 -0.61 2.05 -2.43
N VAL A 15 -1.27 2.41 -1.34
CA VAL A 15 -2.60 3.02 -1.33
C VAL A 15 -2.60 4.31 -0.51
N GLU A 16 -2.98 5.41 -1.16
CA GLU A 16 -2.90 6.77 -0.63
C GLU A 16 -3.90 7.65 -1.39
N ASP A 17 -4.74 8.44 -0.72
CA ASP A 17 -5.74 9.24 -1.41
C ASP A 17 -5.21 10.61 -1.84
N GLU A 18 -4.27 11.19 -1.08
CA GLU A 18 -3.69 12.48 -1.42
C GLU A 18 -2.72 12.36 -2.60
N VAL A 19 -3.04 13.02 -3.72
CA VAL A 19 -2.30 12.90 -4.99
C VAL A 19 -0.81 13.25 -4.84
N GLU A 20 -0.49 14.30 -4.06
CA GLU A 20 0.88 14.76 -3.87
C GLU A 20 1.72 13.76 -3.06
N VAL A 21 1.19 13.32 -1.92
CA VAL A 21 1.79 12.29 -1.06
C VAL A 21 1.95 10.99 -1.84
N ARG A 22 0.91 10.56 -2.55
CA ARG A 22 0.92 9.34 -3.37
C ARG A 22 2.04 9.37 -4.38
N ASN A 23 2.15 10.46 -5.14
CA ASN A 23 3.16 10.58 -6.20
C ASN A 23 4.58 10.65 -5.63
N PHE A 24 4.79 11.35 -4.52
CA PHE A 24 6.10 11.46 -3.87
C PHE A 24 6.57 10.13 -3.30
N THR A 25 5.71 9.47 -2.53
CA THR A 25 6.00 8.19 -1.89
C THR A 25 6.13 7.07 -2.91
N ALA A 26 5.25 7.02 -3.93
CA ALA A 26 5.34 6.03 -5.00
C ALA A 26 6.68 6.08 -5.75
N LYS A 27 7.19 7.29 -6.05
CA LYS A 27 8.52 7.44 -6.66
C LYS A 27 9.64 6.85 -5.79
N THR A 28 9.53 7.03 -4.47
CA THR A 28 10.51 6.51 -3.51
C THR A 28 10.46 4.99 -3.42
N ILE A 29 9.27 4.40 -3.31
CA ILE A 29 9.09 2.94 -3.23
C ILE A 29 9.50 2.29 -4.55
N GLN A 30 9.06 2.81 -5.69
CA GLN A 30 9.37 2.28 -7.02
C GLN A 30 10.88 2.20 -7.30
N ALA A 31 11.68 3.09 -6.71
CA ALA A 31 13.13 3.10 -6.87
C ALA A 31 13.84 1.93 -6.17
N ILE A 32 13.17 1.24 -5.24
CA ILE A 32 13.76 0.18 -4.42
C ILE A 32 13.09 -1.18 -4.58
N VAL A 33 11.85 -1.25 -5.09
CA VAL A 33 11.10 -2.50 -5.25
C VAL A 33 11.13 -3.04 -6.69
N LYS A 34 10.71 -4.30 -6.89
CA LYS A 34 10.58 -4.92 -8.21
C LYS A 34 9.50 -4.22 -9.06
N GLU A 35 8.33 -4.07 -8.46
CA GLU A 35 7.13 -3.57 -9.11
C GLU A 35 6.25 -2.87 -8.08
N LEU A 36 5.63 -1.76 -8.48
CA LEU A 36 4.74 -1.00 -7.63
C LEU A 36 3.37 -0.89 -8.31
N VAL A 37 2.34 -1.33 -7.60
CA VAL A 37 0.94 -1.09 -7.93
C VAL A 37 0.45 0.05 -7.04
N VAL A 38 -0.18 1.07 -7.62
CA VAL A 38 -0.61 2.27 -6.90
C VAL A 38 -2.12 2.37 -6.93
N ALA A 39 -2.76 2.62 -5.79
CA ALA A 39 -4.19 2.85 -5.67
C ALA A 39 -4.52 4.18 -4.97
N GLU A 40 -5.69 4.73 -5.27
CA GLU A 40 -6.12 6.07 -4.82
C GLU A 40 -7.16 6.08 -3.69
N ASN A 41 -7.65 4.91 -3.27
CA ASN A 41 -8.53 4.71 -2.11
C ASN A 41 -8.68 3.22 -1.82
N GLY A 42 -9.34 2.86 -0.72
CA GLY A 42 -9.50 1.46 -0.32
C GLY A 42 -10.22 0.58 -1.35
N VAL A 43 -11.24 1.09 -2.05
CA VAL A 43 -11.98 0.32 -3.06
C VAL A 43 -11.07 -0.04 -4.24
N ASP A 44 -10.36 0.95 -4.78
CA ASP A 44 -9.37 0.76 -5.85
C ASP A 44 -8.22 -0.17 -5.39
N GLY A 45 -7.83 -0.10 -4.11
CA GLY A 45 -6.85 -1.00 -3.51
C GLY A 45 -7.30 -2.47 -3.53
N VAL A 46 -8.53 -2.77 -3.13
CA VAL A 46 -9.09 -4.14 -3.19
C VAL A 46 -9.14 -4.65 -4.64
N GLU A 47 -9.60 -3.81 -5.58
CA GLU A 47 -9.70 -4.20 -6.99
C GLU A 47 -8.33 -4.50 -7.60
N LYS A 48 -7.34 -3.65 -7.35
CA LYS A 48 -5.96 -3.84 -7.81
C LYS A 48 -5.30 -5.05 -7.17
N PHE A 49 -5.58 -5.32 -5.90
CA PHE A 49 -5.11 -6.54 -5.24
C PHE A 49 -5.65 -7.79 -5.94
N LYS A 50 -6.96 -7.84 -6.23
CA LYS A 50 -7.59 -8.97 -6.94
C LYS A 50 -7.01 -9.18 -8.36
N GLN A 51 -6.62 -8.10 -9.02
CA GLN A 51 -6.00 -8.15 -10.36
C GLN A 51 -4.51 -8.56 -10.32
N ASN A 52 -3.87 -8.44 -9.16
CA ASN A 52 -2.44 -8.71 -8.95
C ASN A 52 -2.25 -9.66 -7.75
N PRO A 53 -2.63 -10.94 -7.89
CA PRO A 53 -2.52 -11.92 -6.80
C PRO A 53 -1.07 -12.22 -6.38
N ASP A 54 -0.08 -11.70 -7.12
CA ASP A 54 1.35 -11.79 -6.86
C ASP A 54 1.91 -10.63 -6.02
N ILE A 55 1.05 -9.80 -5.41
CA ILE A 55 1.48 -8.77 -4.44
C ILE A 55 2.03 -9.44 -3.18
N ASP A 56 3.22 -8.99 -2.76
CA ASP A 56 3.95 -9.51 -1.60
C ASP A 56 3.76 -8.64 -0.33
N LEU A 57 3.37 -7.38 -0.50
CA LEU A 57 3.26 -6.40 0.59
C LEU A 57 2.26 -5.30 0.25
N ILE A 58 1.48 -4.88 1.25
CA ILE A 58 0.61 -3.71 1.18
C ILE A 58 1.19 -2.59 2.04
N VAL A 59 1.22 -1.38 1.50
CA VAL A 59 1.50 -0.13 2.23
C VAL A 59 0.29 0.78 2.05
N THR A 60 -0.36 1.21 3.12
CA THR A 60 -1.59 2.00 3.03
C THR A 60 -1.69 3.07 4.10
N ASP A 61 -2.30 4.21 3.76
CA ASP A 61 -2.78 5.15 4.78
C ASP A 61 -4.03 4.61 5.49
N ILE A 62 -4.28 5.09 6.71
CA ILE A 62 -5.48 4.72 7.49
C ILE A 62 -6.73 5.45 6.97
N ASN A 63 -6.61 6.75 6.74
CA ASN A 63 -7.75 7.65 6.60
C ASN A 63 -7.97 8.01 5.14
N MET A 64 -8.74 7.18 4.44
CA MET A 64 -9.06 7.38 3.03
C MET A 64 -10.56 7.52 2.78
N PRO A 65 -10.98 8.28 1.75
CA PRO A 65 -12.37 8.36 1.33
C PRO A 65 -12.87 7.02 0.75
N LYS A 66 -14.20 6.84 0.74
CA LYS A 66 -14.95 5.66 0.26
C LYS A 66 -14.74 4.39 1.11
N MET A 67 -13.51 3.98 1.32
CA MET A 67 -13.13 2.82 2.14
C MET A 67 -11.78 3.14 2.80
N GLY A 68 -11.72 3.04 4.12
CA GLY A 68 -10.51 3.31 4.89
C GLY A 68 -9.46 2.22 4.71
N GLY A 69 -8.21 2.51 5.10
CA GLY A 69 -7.11 1.55 4.98
C GLY A 69 -7.34 0.27 5.77
N LEU A 70 -7.90 0.39 6.98
CA LEU A 70 -8.21 -0.77 7.83
C LEU A 70 -9.29 -1.67 7.22
N GLU A 71 -10.38 -1.07 6.74
CA GLU A 71 -11.47 -1.80 6.07
C GLU A 71 -10.98 -2.48 4.78
N MET A 72 -10.14 -1.80 4.01
CA MET A 72 -9.49 -2.40 2.84
C MET A 72 -8.61 -3.60 3.24
N CYS A 73 -7.82 -3.46 4.31
CA CYS A 73 -6.95 -4.54 4.80
C CYS A 73 -7.77 -5.76 5.23
N GLU A 74 -8.87 -5.57 5.96
CA GLU A 74 -9.79 -6.63 6.34
C GLU A 74 -10.34 -7.36 5.10
N ALA A 75 -10.84 -6.61 4.11
CA ALA A 75 -11.37 -7.18 2.87
C ALA A 75 -10.30 -7.94 2.04
N ILE A 76 -9.05 -7.49 2.06
CA ILE A 76 -7.95 -8.19 1.39
C ILE A 76 -7.53 -9.43 2.18
N GLN A 77 -7.54 -9.38 3.52
CA GLN A 77 -7.20 -10.52 4.37
C GLN A 77 -8.21 -11.66 4.27
N GLU A 78 -9.46 -11.39 3.90
CA GLU A 78 -10.42 -12.44 3.52
C GLU A 78 -9.97 -13.26 2.29
N ILE A 79 -9.14 -12.65 1.41
CA ILE A 79 -8.61 -13.27 0.19
C ILE A 79 -7.24 -13.89 0.44
N ASN A 80 -6.36 -13.18 1.13
CA ASN A 80 -5.02 -13.62 1.52
C ASN A 80 -4.76 -13.26 2.99
N PRO A 81 -5.05 -14.18 3.94
CA PRO A 81 -4.88 -13.94 5.37
C PRO A 81 -3.44 -13.68 5.83
N GLU A 82 -2.45 -14.10 5.04
CA GLU A 82 -1.03 -14.02 5.39
C GLU A 82 -0.32 -12.81 4.77
N ILE A 83 -1.03 -11.98 3.99
CA ILE A 83 -0.42 -10.84 3.33
C ILE A 83 0.17 -9.86 4.36
N PRO A 84 1.47 -9.51 4.26
CA PRO A 84 2.07 -8.48 5.09
C PRO A 84 1.47 -7.11 4.79
N ILE A 85 1.20 -6.33 5.84
CA ILE A 85 0.58 -5.01 5.74
C ILE A 85 1.39 -4.02 6.58
N VAL A 86 1.73 -2.89 5.97
CA VAL A 86 2.31 -1.71 6.62
C VAL A 86 1.29 -0.58 6.53
N ILE A 87 0.97 0.00 7.68
CA ILE A 87 0.03 1.10 7.78
C ILE A 87 0.82 2.39 8.02
N THR A 88 0.57 3.40 7.20
CA THR A 88 1.03 4.78 7.43
C THR A 88 -0.07 5.54 8.17
N SER A 89 0.33 6.40 9.10
CA SER A 89 -0.59 7.27 9.82
C SER A 89 0.02 8.65 9.95
N ALA A 90 -0.73 9.70 9.63
CA ALA A 90 -0.39 11.05 10.03
C ALA A 90 -0.86 11.28 11.47
N HIS A 91 0.07 11.47 12.40
CA HIS A 91 -0.24 12.05 13.71
C HIS A 91 0.00 13.55 13.60
N ASN A 92 -1.06 14.35 13.53
CA ASN A 92 -0.96 15.77 13.83
C ASN A 92 -0.91 15.85 15.37
N ASP A 93 0.27 15.99 15.96
CA ASP A 93 0.38 16.47 17.34
C ASP A 93 -0.19 17.91 17.34
N PRO A 94 -1.35 18.16 17.97
CA PRO A 94 -1.78 19.51 18.22
C PRO A 94 -1.01 19.96 19.47
N ASP A 95 0.09 20.67 19.27
CA ASP A 95 0.64 21.53 20.34
C ASP A 95 -0.43 22.52 20.83
#